data_AF-W7L2Y6-F1
#
_entry.id   AF-W7L2Y6-F1
#
_cell.length_a   1.000
_cell.length_b   1.000
_cell.length_c   1.000
_cell.angle_alpha   90.00
_cell.angle_beta   90.00
_cell.angle_gamma   90.00
#
_symmetry.space_group_name_H-M   'P 1'
#
loop_
_entity.id
_entity.type
_entity.pdbx_description
1 polymer ?
#
loop_
_entity_poly.entity_id
_entity_poly.type
_entity_poly.pdbx_seq_one_letter_code
_entity_poly.pdbx_strand_id
1 'polypeptide(L)'
;MAKRNTKKYIKRIMVTLLFSYFVYSTFINLDYRNHMKQSQEQNYQHLRTISAIGENLAERLEDFTQIPIEQEDEKGAELFDSWRVVSSESRSIYSYLSRISTLRMEDGIDDWNLLQYSLFRVDMFIDGMTIKFLGNRSYRISDEEKEKMDAVITVYRNVSKEAEKESVDIERLLESIQEPMLIIDNYYSDALEKTDRN
;
A
#
# COMPACT_ATOMS: atom_id res chain seq x y z
N MET A 1 65.75 -24.95 -7.66
CA MET A 1 65.08 -24.31 -6.51
C MET A 1 64.02 -23.26 -6.89
N ALA A 2 64.23 -22.43 -7.92
CA ALA A 2 63.29 -21.35 -8.31
C ALA A 2 61.83 -21.79 -8.58
N LYS A 3 61.60 -22.88 -9.33
CA LYS A 3 60.25 -23.42 -9.66
C LYS A 3 59.41 -23.84 -8.43
N ARG A 4 60.06 -24.31 -7.35
CA ARG A 4 59.38 -24.82 -6.14
C ARG A 4 58.91 -23.67 -5.25
N ASN A 5 59.70 -22.59 -5.19
CA ASN A 5 59.31 -21.36 -4.51
C ASN A 5 58.20 -20.62 -5.25
N THR A 6 58.26 -20.49 -6.57
CA THR A 6 57.15 -19.86 -7.34
C THR A 6 55.83 -20.59 -7.17
N LYS A 7 55.81 -21.93 -7.18
CA LYS A 7 54.58 -22.70 -6.89
C LYS A 7 54.01 -22.43 -5.49
N LYS A 8 54.88 -22.26 -4.48
CA LYS A 8 54.48 -21.91 -3.11
C LYS A 8 53.90 -20.50 -3.02
N TYR A 9 54.52 -19.53 -3.70
CA TYR A 9 54.01 -18.15 -3.77
C TYR A 9 52.67 -18.08 -4.50
N ILE A 10 52.53 -18.75 -5.65
CA ILE A 10 51.27 -18.81 -6.41
C ILE A 10 50.14 -19.43 -5.56
N LYS A 11 50.41 -20.53 -4.85
CA LYS A 11 49.41 -21.14 -3.96
C LYS A 11 48.99 -20.17 -2.85
N ARG A 12 49.95 -19.42 -2.27
CA ARG A 12 49.66 -18.43 -1.23
C ARG A 12 48.79 -17.29 -1.77
N ILE A 13 49.10 -16.77 -2.97
CA ILE A 13 48.30 -15.74 -3.65
C ILE A 13 46.89 -16.24 -3.91
N MET A 14 46.73 -17.45 -4.46
CA MET A 14 45.40 -18.04 -4.69
C MET A 14 44.59 -18.17 -3.40
N VAL A 15 45.20 -18.65 -2.31
CA VAL A 15 44.52 -18.75 -1.01
C VAL A 15 44.10 -17.37 -0.50
N THR A 16 44.97 -16.35 -0.61
CA THR A 16 44.63 -14.98 -0.24
C THR A 16 43.47 -14.44 -1.08
N LEU A 17 43.51 -14.62 -2.40
CA LEU A 17 42.42 -14.18 -3.29
C LEU A 17 41.10 -14.88 -2.98
N LEU A 18 41.12 -16.20 -2.72
CA LEU A 18 39.93 -16.95 -2.34
C LEU A 18 39.36 -16.46 -1.00
N PHE A 19 40.22 -16.20 -0.01
CA PHE A 19 39.78 -15.67 1.28
C PHE A 19 39.22 -14.25 1.15
N SER A 20 39.89 -13.37 0.40
CA SER A 20 39.41 -12.01 0.12
C SER A 20 38.07 -12.04 -0.63
N TYR A 21 37.91 -12.91 -1.62
CA TYR A 21 36.65 -13.10 -2.33
C TYR A 21 35.55 -13.60 -1.40
N PHE A 22 35.85 -14.59 -0.55
CA PHE A 22 34.88 -15.13 0.41
C PHE A 22 34.41 -14.07 1.41
N VAL A 23 35.33 -13.28 1.97
CA VAL A 23 34.99 -12.18 2.90
C VAL A 23 34.15 -11.12 2.18
N TYR A 24 34.56 -10.70 0.98
CA TYR A 24 33.81 -9.71 0.20
C TYR A 24 32.41 -10.21 -0.18
N SER A 25 32.29 -11.45 -0.66
CA SER A 25 31.00 -12.06 -1.00
C SER A 25 30.08 -12.18 0.21
N THR A 26 30.63 -12.57 1.38
CA THR A 26 29.86 -12.62 2.63
C THR A 26 29.36 -11.23 3.04
N PHE A 27 30.21 -10.21 2.93
CA PHE A 27 29.85 -8.84 3.25
C PHE A 27 28.73 -8.32 2.34
N ILE A 28 28.85 -8.48 1.01
CA ILE A 28 27.82 -8.06 0.05
C ILE A 28 26.50 -8.79 0.29
N ASN A 29 26.54 -10.10 0.58
CA ASN A 29 25.31 -10.86 0.87
C ASN A 29 24.62 -10.39 2.16
N LEU A 30 25.38 -10.05 3.20
CA LEU A 30 24.84 -9.51 4.45
C LEU A 30 24.20 -8.13 4.22
N ASP A 31 24.90 -7.25 3.49
CA ASP A 31 24.41 -5.92 3.16
C ASP A 31 23.13 -5.98 2.32
N TYR A 32 23.10 -6.84 1.30
CA TYR A 32 21.92 -7.10 0.49
C TYR A 32 20.73 -7.56 1.35
N ARG A 33 20.92 -8.57 2.21
CA ARG A 33 19.86 -9.07 3.12
C ARG A 33 19.36 -7.99 4.07
N ASN A 34 20.25 -7.15 4.59
CA ASN A 34 19.87 -6.03 5.45
C ASN A 34 19.01 -5.01 4.69
N HIS A 35 19.38 -4.69 3.45
CA HIS A 35 18.58 -3.80 2.60
C HIS A 35 17.19 -4.37 2.29
N MET A 36 17.08 -5.68 2.02
CA MET A 36 15.78 -6.36 1.82
C MET A 36 14.90 -6.23 3.07
N LYS A 37 15.44 -6.57 4.25
CA LYS A 37 14.72 -6.45 5.53
C LYS A 37 14.28 -5.01 5.81
N GLN A 38 15.16 -4.05 5.55
CA GLN A 38 14.85 -2.64 5.74
C GLN A 38 13.72 -2.18 4.80
N SER A 39 13.73 -2.63 3.54
CA SER A 39 12.66 -2.33 2.58
C SER A 39 11.32 -2.92 3.01
N GLN A 40 11.32 -4.17 3.48
CA GLN A 40 10.12 -4.82 4.00
C GLN A 40 9.58 -4.07 5.22
N GLU A 41 10.43 -3.76 6.19
CA GLU A 41 10.02 -2.98 7.37
C GLU A 41 9.45 -1.61 6.98
N GLN A 42 10.06 -0.92 6.01
CA GLN A 42 9.53 0.35 5.50
C GLN A 42 8.11 0.21 4.92
N ASN A 43 7.83 -0.85 4.15
CA ASN A 43 6.48 -1.10 3.64
C ASN A 43 5.47 -1.29 4.77
N TYR A 44 5.81 -2.06 5.81
CA TYR A 44 4.94 -2.21 6.99
C TYR A 44 4.72 -0.90 7.74
N GLN A 45 5.75 -0.06 7.87
CA GLN A 45 5.61 1.27 8.48
C GLN A 45 4.70 2.19 7.65
N HIS A 46 4.82 2.14 6.32
CA HIS A 46 3.91 2.84 5.42
C HIS A 46 2.47 2.33 5.57
N LEU A 47 2.26 1.01 5.61
CA LEU A 47 0.95 0.42 5.82
C LEU A 47 0.32 0.82 7.15
N ARG A 48 1.07 0.83 8.25
CA ARG A 48 0.58 1.32 9.56
C ARG A 48 0.15 2.78 9.51
N THR A 49 0.91 3.61 8.79
CA THR A 49 0.55 5.03 8.61
C THR A 49 -0.70 5.17 7.75
N ILE A 50 -0.82 4.39 6.67
CA ILE A 50 -2.02 4.33 5.83
C ILE A 50 -3.23 3.87 6.65
N SER A 51 -3.08 2.87 7.52
CA SER A 51 -4.15 2.38 8.39
C SER A 51 -4.67 3.48 9.31
N ALA A 52 -3.77 4.19 10.02
CA ALA A 52 -4.17 5.24 10.94
C ALA A 52 -4.88 6.41 10.23
N ILE A 53 -4.40 6.79 9.05
CA ILE A 53 -5.04 7.85 8.26
C ILE A 53 -6.34 7.36 7.62
N GLY A 54 -6.37 6.11 7.15
CA GLY A 54 -7.53 5.46 6.56
C GLY A 54 -8.69 5.34 7.54
N GLU A 55 -8.40 5.03 8.80
CA GLU A 55 -9.41 5.00 9.86
C GLU A 55 -10.08 6.37 10.04
N ASN A 56 -9.29 7.44 10.10
CA ASN A 56 -9.83 8.80 10.16
C ASN A 56 -10.63 9.12 8.90
N LEU A 57 -10.15 8.72 7.72
CA LEU A 57 -10.87 8.94 6.46
C LEU A 57 -12.23 8.23 6.47
N ALA A 58 -12.28 6.99 6.96
CA ALA A 58 -13.52 6.23 7.10
C ALA A 58 -14.53 6.94 8.00
N GLU A 59 -14.09 7.43 9.17
CA GLU A 59 -14.92 8.23 10.06
C GLU A 59 -15.45 9.51 9.38
N ARG A 60 -14.59 10.20 8.62
CA ARG A 60 -14.99 11.42 7.89
C ARG A 60 -15.98 11.13 6.76
N LEU A 61 -15.88 9.98 6.11
CA LEU A 61 -16.85 9.54 5.11
C LEU A 61 -18.20 9.22 5.77
N GLU A 62 -18.20 8.51 6.90
CA GLU A 62 -19.42 8.25 7.67
C GLU A 62 -20.11 9.56 8.06
N ASP A 63 -19.37 10.52 8.63
CA ASP A 63 -19.87 11.85 8.97
C ASP A 63 -20.46 12.57 7.74
N PHE A 64 -19.74 12.53 6.61
CA PHE A 64 -20.18 13.17 5.37
C PHE A 64 -21.50 12.60 4.85
N THR A 65 -21.66 11.28 4.86
CA THR A 65 -22.88 10.61 4.38
C THR A 65 -24.12 10.88 5.24
N GLN A 66 -23.94 11.36 6.48
CA GLN A 66 -25.03 11.75 7.36
C GLN A 66 -25.53 13.18 7.12
N ILE A 67 -24.81 14.00 6.36
CA ILE A 67 -25.23 15.37 6.04
C ILE A 67 -26.40 15.29 5.05
N PRO A 68 -27.59 15.86 5.37
CA PRO A 68 -28.75 15.80 4.48
C PRO A 68 -28.45 16.51 3.15
N ILE A 69 -28.37 15.74 2.07
CA ILE A 69 -28.05 16.22 0.72
C ILE A 69 -29.25 16.97 0.13
N GLU A 70 -30.47 16.68 0.57
CA GLU A 70 -31.69 17.36 0.14
C GLU A 70 -31.71 18.85 0.54
N GLN A 71 -30.80 19.27 1.44
CA GLN A 71 -30.59 20.65 1.88
C GLN A 71 -29.28 21.23 1.33
N GLU A 72 -28.78 20.74 0.19
CA GLU A 72 -27.52 21.17 -0.46
C GLU A 72 -27.39 22.70 -0.56
N ASP A 73 -28.48 23.41 -0.87
CA ASP A 73 -28.50 24.88 -0.98
C ASP A 73 -28.22 25.58 0.37
N GLU A 74 -28.59 24.98 1.50
CA GLU A 74 -28.39 25.52 2.85
C GLU A 74 -27.09 25.01 3.50
N LYS A 75 -26.69 23.77 3.19
CA LYS A 75 -25.55 23.07 3.80
C LYS A 75 -24.31 22.99 2.91
N GLY A 76 -24.30 23.65 1.75
CA GLY A 76 -23.20 23.56 0.79
C GLY A 76 -21.82 23.91 1.35
N ALA A 77 -21.72 24.80 2.34
CA ALA A 77 -20.46 25.10 3.02
C ALA A 77 -19.99 23.94 3.92
N GLU A 78 -20.91 23.33 4.67
CA GLU A 78 -20.65 22.16 5.53
C GLU A 78 -20.18 20.96 4.69
N LEU A 79 -20.89 20.69 3.58
CA LEU A 79 -20.53 19.65 2.61
C LEU A 79 -19.16 19.90 1.98
N PHE A 80 -18.86 21.16 1.61
CA PHE A 80 -17.57 21.53 1.05
C PHE A 80 -16.42 21.29 2.04
N ASP A 81 -16.57 21.80 3.25
CA ASP A 81 -15.51 21.71 4.27
C ASP A 81 -15.30 20.28 4.73
N SER A 82 -16.37 19.50 4.90
CA SER A 82 -16.29 18.08 5.24
C SER A 82 -15.54 17.29 4.16
N TRP A 83 -15.91 17.45 2.88
CA TRP A 83 -15.22 16.73 1.81
C TRP A 83 -13.77 17.18 1.61
N ARG A 84 -13.45 18.45 1.87
CA ARG A 84 -12.06 18.93 1.81
C ARG A 84 -11.16 18.18 2.78
N VAL A 85 -11.67 17.78 3.95
CA VAL A 85 -10.93 16.94 4.90
C VAL A 85 -10.72 15.54 4.32
N VAL A 86 -11.77 14.88 3.83
CA VAL A 86 -11.69 13.55 3.16
C VAL A 86 -10.62 13.55 2.06
N SER A 87 -10.66 14.56 1.17
CA SER A 87 -9.69 14.69 0.08
C SER A 87 -8.25 14.88 0.59
N SER A 88 -8.06 15.61 1.69
CA SER A 88 -6.75 15.81 2.29
C SER A 88 -6.18 14.51 2.89
N GLU A 89 -7.02 13.71 3.55
CA GLU A 89 -6.61 12.41 4.08
C GLU A 89 -6.25 11.44 2.95
N SER A 90 -7.05 11.38 1.87
CA SER A 90 -6.76 10.54 0.68
C SER A 90 -5.40 10.87 0.07
N ARG A 91 -5.08 12.16 -0.10
CA ARG A 91 -3.77 12.61 -0.62
C ARG A 91 -2.62 12.20 0.29
N SER A 92 -2.84 12.20 1.60
CA SER A 92 -1.84 11.77 2.58
C SER A 92 -1.60 10.27 2.45
N ILE A 93 -2.67 9.46 2.35
CA ILE A 93 -2.60 8.02 2.09
C ILE A 93 -1.85 7.74 0.79
N TYR A 94 -2.19 8.41 -0.31
CA TYR A 94 -1.52 8.27 -1.60
C TYR A 94 0.00 8.51 -1.49
N SER A 95 0.43 9.50 -0.70
CA SER A 95 1.86 9.80 -0.52
C SER A 95 2.63 8.64 0.13
N TYR A 96 2.02 7.91 1.05
CA TYR A 96 2.63 6.72 1.65
C TYR A 96 2.50 5.49 0.75
N LEU A 97 1.34 5.33 0.09
CA LEU A 97 1.06 4.23 -0.83
C LEU A 97 2.05 4.19 -1.99
N SER A 98 2.36 5.36 -2.57
CA SER A 98 3.33 5.52 -3.66
C SER A 98 4.78 5.24 -3.25
N ARG A 99 5.07 5.11 -1.94
CA ARG A 99 6.40 4.77 -1.41
C ARG A 99 6.56 3.30 -1.08
N ILE A 100 5.46 2.53 -1.04
CA ILE A 100 5.53 1.07 -0.90
C ILE A 100 6.26 0.52 -2.14
N SER A 101 7.28 -0.30 -1.91
CA SER A 101 8.10 -0.89 -2.97
C SER A 101 8.29 -2.38 -2.77
N THR A 102 7.89 -3.16 -3.77
CA THR A 102 8.02 -4.63 -3.79
C THR A 102 9.31 -5.13 -4.46
N LEU A 103 10.10 -4.23 -5.06
CA LEU A 103 11.33 -4.54 -5.80
C LEU A 103 12.39 -5.30 -4.99
N ARG A 104 12.34 -5.19 -3.66
CA ARG A 104 13.30 -5.75 -2.72
C ARG A 104 12.62 -6.59 -1.65
N MET A 105 11.58 -7.33 -2.05
CA MET A 105 10.92 -8.33 -1.23
C MET A 105 11.31 -9.73 -1.71
N GLU A 106 11.52 -10.66 -0.77
CA GLU A 106 11.86 -12.05 -1.09
C GLU A 106 10.59 -12.87 -1.34
N ASP A 107 9.59 -12.72 -0.46
CA ASP A 107 8.27 -13.37 -0.54
C ASP A 107 7.15 -12.32 -0.46
N GLY A 108 5.94 -12.70 -0.91
CA GLY A 108 4.72 -11.88 -0.80
C GLY A 108 4.65 -10.67 -1.74
N ILE A 109 5.50 -10.64 -2.79
CA ILE A 109 5.51 -9.55 -3.78
C ILE A 109 4.12 -9.33 -4.39
N ASP A 110 3.46 -10.42 -4.76
CA ASP A 110 2.18 -10.39 -5.45
C ASP A 110 1.06 -9.88 -4.53
N ASP A 111 1.04 -10.31 -3.26
CA ASP A 111 0.10 -9.80 -2.26
C ASP A 111 0.28 -8.30 -2.01
N TRP A 112 1.53 -7.83 -1.87
CA TRP A 112 1.80 -6.41 -1.70
C TRP A 112 1.44 -5.59 -2.94
N ASN A 113 1.68 -6.13 -4.13
CA ASN A 113 1.28 -5.49 -5.38
C ASN A 113 -0.25 -5.40 -5.49
N LEU A 114 -0.97 -6.47 -5.13
CA LEU A 114 -2.43 -6.49 -5.13
C LEU A 114 -3.01 -5.53 -4.09
N LEU A 115 -2.42 -5.46 -2.90
CA LEU A 115 -2.82 -4.50 -1.87
C LEU A 115 -2.60 -3.07 -2.36
N GLN A 116 -1.44 -2.79 -2.94
CA GLN A 116 -1.13 -1.47 -3.49
C GLN A 116 -2.11 -1.09 -4.61
N TYR A 117 -2.39 -2.02 -5.52
CA TYR A 117 -3.40 -1.84 -6.56
C TYR A 117 -4.76 -1.50 -5.96
N SER A 118 -5.22 -2.30 -4.98
CA SER A 118 -6.52 -2.13 -4.31
C SER A 118 -6.67 -0.74 -3.71
N LEU A 119 -5.67 -0.28 -2.96
CA LEU A 119 -5.69 1.05 -2.35
C LEU A 119 -5.59 2.19 -3.37
N PHE A 120 -4.93 2.00 -4.51
CA PHE A 120 -4.97 2.97 -5.60
C PHE A 120 -6.35 3.07 -6.25
N ARG A 121 -7.10 1.96 -6.35
CA ARG A 121 -8.49 1.99 -6.85
C ARG A 121 -9.41 2.78 -5.91
N VAL A 122 -9.23 2.61 -4.60
CA VAL A 122 -9.90 3.43 -3.58
C VAL A 122 -9.59 4.92 -3.76
N ASP A 123 -8.31 5.28 -3.88
CA ASP A 123 -7.90 6.68 -4.06
C ASP A 123 -8.48 7.31 -5.35
N MET A 124 -8.48 6.57 -6.46
CA MET A 124 -9.09 7.02 -7.72
C MET A 124 -10.59 7.27 -7.59
N PHE A 125 -11.32 6.45 -6.82
CA PHE A 125 -12.72 6.71 -6.54
C PHE A 125 -12.91 8.02 -5.76
N ILE A 126 -12.12 8.24 -4.70
CA ILE A 126 -12.18 9.46 -3.89
C ILE A 126 -11.81 10.70 -4.74
N ASP A 127 -10.83 10.60 -5.64
CA ASP A 127 -10.47 11.69 -6.56
C ASP A 127 -11.61 12.02 -7.52
N GLY A 128 -12.28 10.99 -8.08
CA GLY A 128 -13.48 11.18 -8.91
C GLY A 128 -14.60 11.92 -8.15
N MET A 129 -14.87 11.51 -6.91
CA MET A 129 -15.84 12.20 -6.05
C MET A 129 -15.38 13.61 -5.67
N THR A 130 -14.07 13.84 -5.52
CA THR A 130 -13.49 15.17 -5.27
C THR A 130 -13.71 16.13 -6.43
N ILE A 131 -13.53 15.67 -7.67
CA ILE A 131 -13.83 16.45 -8.87
C ILE A 131 -15.32 16.84 -8.88
N LYS A 132 -16.19 15.89 -8.56
CA LYS A 132 -17.64 16.12 -8.50
C LYS A 132 -18.03 17.13 -7.41
N PHE A 133 -17.56 16.94 -6.19
CA PHE A 133 -18.00 17.71 -5.03
C PHE A 133 -17.31 19.08 -4.91
N LEU A 134 -15.99 19.14 -5.06
CA LEU A 134 -15.26 20.41 -4.91
C LEU A 134 -15.15 21.16 -6.23
N GLY A 135 -14.97 20.44 -7.34
CA GLY A 135 -14.84 21.01 -8.68
C GLY A 135 -16.19 21.47 -9.24
N ASN A 136 -17.15 20.55 -9.31
CA ASN A 136 -18.46 20.82 -9.91
C ASN A 136 -19.50 21.33 -8.90
N ARG A 137 -19.18 21.34 -7.59
CA ARG A 137 -20.09 21.77 -6.52
C ARG A 137 -21.43 21.01 -6.54
N SER A 138 -21.38 19.72 -6.84
CA SER A 138 -22.57 18.87 -6.94
C SER A 138 -22.49 17.73 -5.96
N TYR A 139 -23.21 17.82 -4.84
CA TYR A 139 -23.14 16.87 -3.73
C TYR A 139 -24.21 15.78 -3.80
N ARG A 140 -24.99 15.72 -4.88
CA ARG A 140 -25.95 14.63 -5.11
C ARG A 140 -25.22 13.30 -5.25
N ILE A 141 -25.59 12.31 -4.43
CA ILE A 141 -24.99 10.98 -4.43
C ILE A 141 -26.00 9.99 -5.00
N SER A 142 -25.60 9.16 -5.97
CA SER A 142 -26.42 8.04 -6.44
C SER A 142 -26.31 6.85 -5.49
N ASP A 143 -27.26 5.92 -5.55
CA ASP A 143 -27.20 4.69 -4.73
C ASP A 143 -25.91 3.89 -4.98
N GLU A 144 -25.42 3.85 -6.23
CA GLU A 144 -24.15 3.20 -6.59
C GLU A 144 -22.93 3.91 -5.98
N GLU A 145 -22.91 5.24 -6.01
CA GLU A 145 -21.82 6.01 -5.38
C GLU A 145 -21.83 5.83 -3.87
N LYS A 146 -23.01 5.78 -3.26
CA LYS A 146 -23.15 5.52 -1.82
C LYS A 146 -22.64 4.12 -1.45
N GLU A 147 -23.01 3.10 -2.21
CA GLU A 147 -22.53 1.74 -2.01
C GLU A 147 -21.00 1.66 -2.12
N LYS A 148 -20.40 2.37 -3.08
CA LYS A 148 -18.94 2.48 -3.20
C LYS A 148 -18.29 3.22 -2.03
N MET A 149 -18.93 4.26 -1.49
CA MET A 149 -18.43 4.95 -0.28
C MET A 149 -18.45 4.03 0.94
N ASP A 150 -19.52 3.26 1.12
CA ASP A 150 -19.64 2.26 2.20
C ASP A 150 -18.58 1.15 2.05
N ALA A 151 -18.30 0.73 0.82
CA ALA A 151 -17.22 -0.20 0.53
C ALA A 151 -15.84 0.39 0.88
N VAL A 152 -15.57 1.66 0.55
CA VAL A 152 -14.31 2.35 0.92
C VAL A 152 -14.14 2.43 2.43
N ILE A 153 -15.20 2.77 3.18
CA ILE A 153 -15.19 2.75 4.64
C ILE A 153 -14.79 1.36 5.14
N THR A 154 -15.42 0.31 4.60
CA THR A 154 -15.14 -1.09 4.97
C THR A 154 -13.69 -1.47 4.70
N VAL A 155 -13.13 -1.09 3.54
CA VAL A 155 -11.72 -1.34 3.20
C VAL A 155 -10.80 -0.74 4.26
N TYR A 156 -10.94 0.55 4.59
CA TYR A 156 -10.04 1.20 5.53
C TYR A 156 -10.18 0.68 6.96
N ARG A 157 -11.40 0.36 7.41
CA ARG A 157 -11.61 -0.27 8.73
C ARG A 157 -10.94 -1.65 8.81
N ASN A 158 -11.01 -2.45 7.74
CA ASN A 158 -10.35 -3.77 7.70
C ASN A 158 -8.82 -3.64 7.64
N VAL A 159 -8.29 -2.69 6.86
CA VAL A 159 -6.86 -2.34 6.86
C VAL A 159 -6.39 -1.93 8.25
N SER A 160 -7.17 -1.10 8.93
CA SER A 160 -6.85 -0.66 10.30
C SER A 160 -6.81 -1.84 11.28
N LYS A 161 -7.85 -2.67 11.26
CA LYS A 161 -7.96 -3.85 12.13
C LYS A 161 -6.83 -4.86 11.94
N GLU A 162 -6.35 -5.07 10.72
CA GLU A 162 -5.21 -5.94 10.48
C GLU A 162 -3.88 -5.30 10.92
N ALA A 163 -3.72 -4.00 10.67
CA ALA A 163 -2.50 -3.25 11.02
C ALA A 163 -2.28 -3.10 12.54
N GLU A 164 -3.33 -3.19 13.35
CA GLU A 164 -3.27 -3.17 14.82
C GLU A 164 -2.69 -4.47 15.43
N LYS A 165 -2.60 -5.55 14.65
CA LYS A 165 -2.07 -6.82 15.16
C LYS A 165 -0.56 -6.78 15.35
N GLU A 166 -0.07 -7.65 16.24
CA GLU A 166 1.37 -7.80 16.52
C GLU A 166 2.16 -8.16 15.24
N SER A 167 1.57 -9.01 14.40
CA SER A 167 2.07 -9.33 13.06
C SER A 167 0.96 -9.07 12.04
N VAL A 168 1.26 -8.23 11.05
CA VAL A 168 0.35 -7.94 9.93
C VAL A 168 0.43 -9.08 8.93
N ASP A 169 -0.71 -9.66 8.59
CA ASP A 169 -0.86 -10.69 7.58
C ASP A 169 -1.51 -10.08 6.33
N ILE A 170 -0.74 -9.97 5.25
CA ILE A 170 -1.17 -9.29 4.02
C ILE A 170 -2.17 -10.15 3.23
N GLU A 171 -1.98 -11.47 3.20
CA GLU A 171 -2.90 -12.39 2.55
C GLU A 171 -4.28 -12.30 3.21
N ARG A 172 -4.30 -12.40 4.54
CA ARG A 172 -5.53 -12.23 5.31
C ARG A 172 -6.16 -10.85 5.15
N LEU A 173 -5.34 -9.80 5.05
CA LEU A 173 -5.83 -8.46 4.76
C LEU A 173 -6.57 -8.43 3.42
N LEU A 174 -5.96 -8.99 2.38
CA LEU A 174 -6.52 -9.05 1.03
C LEU A 174 -7.86 -9.80 1.00
N GLU A 175 -7.92 -10.96 1.65
CA GLU A 175 -9.18 -11.71 1.81
C GLU A 175 -10.27 -10.84 2.45
N SER A 176 -9.91 -10.07 3.48
CA SER A 176 -10.86 -9.23 4.21
C SER A 176 -11.38 -8.02 3.41
N ILE A 177 -10.66 -7.58 2.37
CA ILE A 177 -11.06 -6.45 1.53
C ILE A 177 -11.58 -6.89 0.14
N GLN A 178 -11.56 -8.18 -0.17
CA GLN A 178 -11.93 -8.68 -1.50
C GLN A 178 -13.34 -8.25 -1.93
N GLU A 179 -14.35 -8.54 -1.11
CA GLU A 179 -15.75 -8.18 -1.41
C GLU A 179 -15.96 -6.67 -1.60
N PRO A 180 -15.53 -5.78 -0.69
CA PRO A 180 -15.69 -4.35 -0.92
C PRO A 180 -14.87 -3.86 -2.13
N MET A 181 -13.75 -4.49 -2.47
CA MET A 181 -13.00 -4.16 -3.68
C MET A 181 -13.74 -4.53 -4.97
N LEU A 182 -14.51 -5.61 -4.99
CA LEU A 182 -15.37 -5.97 -6.13
C LEU A 182 -16.49 -4.94 -6.38
N ILE A 183 -16.92 -4.23 -5.33
CA ILE A 183 -17.87 -3.11 -5.44
C ILE A 183 -17.20 -1.85 -5.99
N ILE A 184 -15.99 -1.54 -5.50
CA ILE A 184 -15.24 -0.33 -5.87
C ILE A 184 -14.74 -0.42 -7.31
N ASP A 185 -14.26 -1.59 -7.72
CA ASP A 185 -13.64 -1.81 -9.01
C ASP A 185 -14.22 -3.01 -9.76
N ASN A 186 -14.97 -2.72 -10.82
CA ASN A 186 -15.57 -3.72 -11.71
C ASN A 186 -14.54 -4.67 -12.36
N TYR A 187 -13.25 -4.30 -12.41
CA TYR A 187 -12.18 -5.11 -12.98
C TYR A 187 -11.33 -5.82 -11.92
N TYR A 188 -11.74 -5.78 -10.64
CA TYR A 188 -10.96 -6.36 -9.56
C TYR A 188 -10.79 -7.88 -9.70
N SER A 189 -11.80 -8.59 -10.22
CA SER A 189 -11.70 -10.02 -10.54
C SER A 189 -10.55 -10.34 -11.49
N ASP A 190 -10.30 -9.50 -12.50
CA ASP A 190 -9.18 -9.69 -13.44
C ASP A 190 -7.83 -9.51 -12.75
N ALA A 191 -7.76 -8.69 -11.70
CA ALA A 191 -6.57 -8.52 -10.89
C ALA A 191 -6.33 -9.76 -10.01
N LEU A 192 -7.38 -10.29 -9.36
CA LEU A 192 -7.30 -11.54 -8.58
C LEU A 192 -6.79 -12.71 -9.42
N GLU A 193 -7.36 -12.92 -10.61
CA GLU A 193 -6.94 -14.01 -11.52
C GLU A 193 -5.47 -13.94 -11.95
N LYS A 194 -4.89 -12.74 -12.04
CA LYS A 194 -3.46 -12.58 -12.36
C LYS A 194 -2.56 -12.94 -11.19
N THR A 195 -3.07 -12.80 -9.98
CA THR A 195 -2.36 -13.10 -8.73
C THR A 195 -2.39 -14.61 -8.47
N ASP A 196 -3.53 -15.27 -8.73
CA ASP A 196 -3.72 -16.73 -8.58
C ASP A 196 -2.91 -17.60 -9.58
N ARG A 197 -2.37 -17.00 -10.64
CA ARG A 197 -1.65 -17.70 -11.73
C ARG A 197 -0.12 -17.72 -11.55
N ASN A 198 0.41 -17.04 -10.55
CA ASN A 198 1.85 -17.02 -10.20
C ASN A 198 2.16 -17.96 -9.04
#